data_AF-A0A843ER52-F1
#
_entry.id   AF-A0A843ER52-F1
#
_cell.length_a   1.000
_cell.length_b   1.000
_cell.length_c   1.000
_cell.angle_alpha   90.00
_cell.angle_beta   90.00
_cell.angle_gamma   90.00
#
_symmetry.space_group_name_H-M   'P 1'
#
loop_
_entity.id
_entity.type
_entity.pdbx_description
1 polymer ?
#
loop_
_entity_poly.entity_id
_entity_poly.type
_entity_poly.pdbx_seq_one_letter_code
_entity_poly.pdbx_strand_id
1 'polypeptide(L)'
;MEKSSEIGNNLNKSVKINVEKNNGIKERFSYEKLLKSLVMVETPFFESDKIVATVVSQLYDGITTKEIKKIVYECLEDIDGEIANKYLASTQLKVRTSRDTIEAFDLSKIANTLIEETGASQETAFEIATETWKELKKLNVEYLTAPMIREIVNTKLVEYGLEDLRSRYTRLGIPVYNITSLIENGNRDNANMIHNPESIHKHVADEALKQYALLKMLPANLADAHMSGDIHIHDLEFFAGRPLNCMQHDIRTFIKYGLKVDGTGDHTSIAGAPNHMETLMNHTGEIMLAAQQNMSGGQGMSLWNVFVAPFA
;
A
#
# COMPACT_ATOMS: atom_id res chain seq x y z
N MET A 1 56.58 -1.60 7.17
CA MET A 1 55.89 -0.47 6.50
C MET A 1 55.66 -0.71 4.99
N GLU A 2 55.58 -1.96 4.51
CA GLU A 2 55.42 -2.25 3.07
C GLU A 2 54.01 -2.75 2.65
N LYS A 3 53.17 -3.26 3.55
CA LYS A 3 51.83 -3.77 3.19
C LYS A 3 50.77 -2.70 2.91
N SER A 4 50.97 -1.47 3.35
CA SER A 4 49.99 -0.38 3.16
C SER A 4 50.01 0.22 1.74
N SER A 5 51.08 0.00 0.96
CA SER A 5 51.21 0.55 -0.40
C SER A 5 50.55 -0.30 -1.47
N GLU A 6 50.44 -1.62 -1.28
CA GLU A 6 49.80 -2.54 -2.24
C GLU A 6 48.27 -2.44 -2.22
N ILE A 7 47.67 -2.30 -1.03
CA ILE A 7 46.20 -2.19 -0.89
C ILE A 7 45.69 -0.89 -1.51
N GLY A 8 46.36 0.24 -1.27
CA GLY A 8 46.01 1.54 -1.88
C GLY A 8 46.16 1.55 -3.41
N ASN A 9 47.17 0.85 -3.95
CA ASN A 9 47.36 0.72 -5.39
C ASN A 9 46.33 -0.22 -6.05
N ASN A 10 45.94 -1.31 -5.39
CA ASN A 10 44.89 -2.22 -5.86
C ASN A 10 43.49 -1.58 -5.78
N LEU A 11 43.20 -0.80 -4.74
CA LEU A 11 41.98 -0.01 -4.64
C LEU A 11 41.88 0.99 -5.80
N ASN A 12 42.94 1.73 -6.11
CA ASN A 12 42.96 2.67 -7.25
C ASN A 12 42.81 1.99 -8.63
N LYS A 13 43.29 0.75 -8.79
CA LYS A 13 43.02 -0.06 -10.00
C LYS A 13 41.57 -0.54 -10.07
N SER A 14 40.99 -0.97 -8.94
CA SER A 14 39.61 -1.48 -8.85
C SER A 14 38.56 -0.43 -9.18
N VAL A 15 38.82 0.85 -8.91
CA VAL A 15 37.93 2.00 -9.25
C VAL A 15 37.73 2.15 -10.77
N LYS A 16 38.59 1.54 -11.60
CA LYS A 16 38.49 1.58 -13.06
C LYS A 16 37.79 0.35 -13.67
N ILE A 17 37.45 -0.66 -12.86
CA ILE A 17 36.85 -1.92 -13.32
C ILE A 17 35.34 -1.76 -13.44
N ASN A 18 34.76 -2.21 -14.55
CA ASN A 18 33.31 -2.24 -14.72
C ASN A 18 32.75 -3.61 -14.35
N VAL A 19 31.71 -3.60 -13.52
CA VAL A 19 30.93 -4.76 -13.10
C VAL A 19 29.67 -4.85 -13.97
N GLU A 20 29.42 -6.02 -14.52
CA GLU A 20 28.19 -6.31 -15.27
C GLU A 20 27.05 -6.68 -14.30
N LYS A 21 25.96 -5.92 -14.37
CA LYS A 21 24.75 -6.14 -13.58
C LYS A 21 23.87 -7.18 -14.25
N ASN A 22 22.96 -7.78 -13.48
CA ASN A 22 22.00 -8.78 -13.98
C ASN A 22 21.06 -8.25 -15.10
N ASN A 23 20.94 -6.93 -15.26
CA ASN A 23 20.15 -6.29 -16.31
C ASN A 23 21.00 -5.84 -17.52
N GLY A 24 22.27 -6.27 -17.60
CA GLY A 24 23.20 -5.93 -18.68
C GLY A 24 23.85 -4.56 -18.57
N ILE A 25 23.52 -3.76 -17.54
CA ILE A 25 24.14 -2.45 -17.31
C ILE A 25 25.56 -2.66 -16.73
N LYS A 26 26.52 -1.90 -17.25
CA LYS A 26 27.89 -1.84 -16.72
C LYS A 26 28.03 -0.67 -15.75
N GLU A 27 28.43 -0.95 -14.52
CA GLU A 27 28.66 0.06 -13.47
C GLU A 27 30.09 -0.08 -12.93
N ARG A 28 30.73 1.02 -12.54
CA ARG A 28 32.04 0.94 -11.88
C ARG A 28 31.94 0.23 -10.53
N PHE A 29 32.93 -0.62 -10.24
CA PHE A 29 33.05 -1.24 -8.93
C PHE A 29 33.20 -0.17 -7.84
N SER A 30 32.44 -0.32 -6.75
CA SER A 30 32.50 0.55 -5.58
C SER A 30 32.76 -0.31 -4.35
N TYR A 31 33.93 -0.11 -3.74
CA TYR A 31 34.32 -0.81 -2.52
C TYR A 31 33.39 -0.47 -1.35
N GLU A 32 32.87 0.77 -1.29
CA GLU A 32 31.94 1.24 -0.26
C GLU A 32 30.63 0.44 -0.25
N LYS A 33 30.12 0.08 -1.43
CA LYS A 33 28.91 -0.75 -1.56
C LYS A 33 29.14 -2.17 -1.02
N LEU A 34 30.31 -2.74 -1.30
CA LEU A 34 30.69 -4.06 -0.79
C LEU A 34 30.88 -4.03 0.74
N LEU A 35 31.61 -3.04 1.26
CA LEU A 35 31.81 -2.87 2.69
C LEU A 35 30.46 -2.71 3.42
N LYS A 36 29.55 -1.90 2.89
CA LYS A 36 28.19 -1.74 3.45
C LYS A 36 27.45 -3.07 3.51
N SER A 37 27.59 -3.94 2.50
CA SER A 37 26.95 -5.27 2.51
C SER A 37 27.50 -6.22 3.58
N LEU A 38 28.81 -6.13 3.89
CA LEU A 38 29.46 -6.92 4.94
C LEU A 38 29.07 -6.42 6.34
N VAL A 39 28.94 -5.10 6.51
CA VAL A 39 28.47 -4.49 7.76
C VAL A 39 27.00 -4.84 8.04
N MET A 40 26.14 -4.88 7.02
CA MET A 40 24.72 -5.24 7.18
C MET A 40 24.50 -6.67 7.69
N VAL A 41 25.48 -7.56 7.51
CA VAL A 41 25.44 -8.93 8.04
C VAL A 41 26.27 -9.09 9.31
N GLU A 42 26.69 -7.98 9.91
CA GLU A 42 27.43 -7.91 11.18
C GLU A 42 28.83 -8.56 11.10
N THR A 43 29.45 -8.55 9.92
CA THR A 43 30.81 -9.06 9.76
C THR A 43 31.81 -8.19 10.55
N PRO A 44 32.71 -8.76 11.36
CA PRO A 44 33.75 -8.00 12.06
C PRO A 44 34.57 -7.12 11.10
N PHE A 45 34.97 -5.93 11.54
CA PHE A 45 35.68 -4.95 10.71
C PHE A 45 36.96 -5.52 10.07
N PHE A 46 37.77 -6.22 10.87
CA PHE A 46 39.02 -6.81 10.39
C PHE A 46 38.81 -7.90 9.34
N GLU A 47 37.75 -8.69 9.47
CA GLU A 47 37.41 -9.71 8.48
C GLU A 47 36.79 -9.08 7.22
N SER A 48 36.02 -8.00 7.38
CA SER A 48 35.48 -7.23 6.25
C SER A 48 36.59 -6.69 5.35
N ASP A 49 37.66 -6.14 5.94
CA ASP A 49 38.82 -5.64 5.20
C ASP A 49 39.54 -6.75 4.43
N LYS A 50 39.68 -7.94 5.03
CA LYS A 50 40.26 -9.10 4.33
C LYS A 50 39.40 -9.57 3.17
N ILE A 51 38.09 -9.68 3.37
CA ILE A 51 37.15 -10.09 2.31
C ILE A 51 37.20 -9.09 1.15
N VAL A 52 37.20 -7.79 1.44
CA VAL A 52 37.31 -6.75 0.40
C VAL A 52 38.64 -6.88 -0.35
N ALA A 53 39.75 -7.11 0.34
CA ALA A 53 41.06 -7.31 -0.30
C ALA A 53 41.06 -8.55 -1.21
N THR A 54 40.47 -9.66 -0.76
CA THR A 54 40.34 -10.90 -1.54
C THR A 54 39.50 -10.65 -2.79
N VAL A 55 38.32 -10.03 -2.64
CA VAL A 55 37.45 -9.71 -3.77
C VAL A 55 38.18 -8.81 -4.77
N VAL A 56 38.82 -7.73 -4.31
CA VAL A 56 39.56 -6.79 -5.17
C VAL A 56 40.68 -7.47 -5.96
N SER A 57 41.37 -8.45 -5.36
CA SER A 57 42.43 -9.19 -6.06
C SER A 57 41.91 -10.14 -7.15
N GLN A 58 40.64 -10.53 -7.10
CA GLN A 58 39.99 -11.42 -8.06
C GLN A 58 39.12 -10.67 -9.08
N LEU A 59 39.03 -9.34 -9.01
CA LEU A 59 38.27 -8.55 -9.97
C LEU A 59 38.93 -8.51 -11.35
N TYR A 60 38.10 -8.67 -12.39
CA TYR A 60 38.45 -8.42 -13.79
C TYR A 60 37.36 -7.59 -14.47
N ASP A 61 37.70 -6.92 -15.59
CA ASP A 61 36.74 -6.10 -16.32
C ASP A 61 35.64 -6.97 -16.95
N GLY A 62 34.38 -6.63 -16.67
CA GLY A 62 33.23 -7.44 -17.08
C GLY A 62 32.84 -8.56 -16.10
N ILE A 63 33.44 -8.63 -14.90
CA ILE A 63 32.99 -9.55 -13.85
C ILE A 63 31.50 -9.29 -13.52
N THR A 64 30.73 -10.36 -13.33
CA THR A 64 29.30 -10.24 -13.04
C THR A 64 29.05 -10.01 -11.55
N THR A 65 27.91 -9.38 -11.25
CA THR A 65 27.47 -9.21 -9.85
C THR A 65 27.27 -10.55 -9.14
N LYS A 66 26.94 -11.64 -9.87
CA LYS A 66 26.78 -12.99 -9.30
C LYS A 66 28.11 -13.58 -8.86
N GLU A 67 29.16 -13.40 -9.65
CA GLU A 67 30.51 -13.89 -9.34
C GLU A 67 31.09 -13.19 -8.12
N ILE A 68 30.95 -11.86 -8.02
CA ILE A 68 31.36 -11.12 -6.83
C ILE A 68 30.63 -11.64 -5.58
N LYS A 69 29.31 -11.85 -5.66
CA LYS A 69 28.53 -12.39 -4.54
C LYS A 69 28.99 -13.80 -4.13
N LYS A 70 29.35 -14.64 -5.09
CA LYS A 70 29.86 -15.99 -4.83
C LYS A 70 31.20 -15.95 -4.07
N ILE A 71 32.15 -15.12 -4.53
CA ILE A 71 33.46 -14.96 -3.87
C ILE A 71 33.27 -14.49 -2.42
N VAL A 72 32.38 -13.52 -2.20
CA VAL A 72 32.09 -13.00 -0.85
C VAL A 72 31.46 -14.07 0.03
N TYR A 73 30.51 -14.86 -0.50
CA TYR A 73 29.90 -15.96 0.25
C TYR A 73 30.94 -17.00 0.66
N GLU A 74 31.80 -17.45 -0.26
CA GLU A 74 32.87 -18.43 0.04
C GLU A 74 33.80 -17.92 1.14
N CYS A 75 34.21 -16.64 1.07
CA CYS A 75 35.03 -16.04 2.12
C CYS A 75 34.30 -15.93 3.46
N LEU A 76 32.99 -15.70 3.47
CA LEU A 76 32.20 -15.64 4.70
C LEU A 76 31.95 -17.02 5.29
N GLU A 77 31.80 -18.06 4.45
CA GLU A 77 31.60 -19.45 4.88
C GLU A 77 32.82 -19.99 5.63
N ASP A 78 34.02 -19.59 5.21
CA ASP A 78 35.28 -19.90 5.90
C ASP A 78 35.40 -19.22 7.28
N ILE A 79 34.66 -18.15 7.53
CA ILE A 79 34.69 -17.40 8.81
C ILE A 79 33.59 -17.89 9.73
N ASP A 80 32.34 -17.82 9.27
CA ASP A 80 31.14 -18.17 10.00
C ASP A 80 30.00 -18.49 9.03
N GLY A 81 29.57 -19.76 9.02
CA GLY A 81 28.47 -20.23 8.20
C GLY A 81 27.14 -19.50 8.46
N GLU A 82 26.90 -18.96 9.65
CA GLU A 82 25.70 -18.16 9.93
C GLU A 82 25.77 -16.78 9.24
N ILE A 83 26.94 -16.14 9.23
CA ILE A 83 27.16 -14.86 8.54
C ILE A 83 27.08 -15.04 7.03
N ALA A 84 27.65 -16.13 6.50
CA ALA A 84 27.55 -16.49 5.08
C ALA A 84 26.10 -16.66 4.63
N ASN A 85 25.29 -17.37 5.42
CA ASN A 85 23.86 -17.55 5.16
C ASN A 85 23.08 -16.23 5.27
N LYS A 86 23.39 -15.37 6.26
CA LYS A 86 22.82 -14.00 6.36
C LYS A 86 23.17 -13.15 5.13
N TYR A 87 24.39 -13.27 4.61
CA TYR A 87 24.82 -12.60 3.39
C TYR A 87 24.12 -13.12 2.15
N LEU A 88 23.97 -14.44 2.01
CA LEU A 88 23.22 -15.04 0.92
C LEU A 88 21.76 -14.58 0.93
N ALA A 89 21.10 -14.64 2.09
CA ALA A 89 19.72 -14.20 2.26
C ALA A 89 19.55 -12.69 1.97
N SER A 90 20.44 -11.83 2.48
CA SER A 90 20.39 -10.37 2.23
C SER A 90 20.68 -9.99 0.78
N THR A 91 21.58 -10.69 0.11
CA THR A 91 21.88 -10.43 -1.30
C THR A 91 20.92 -11.10 -2.28
N GLN A 92 20.10 -12.06 -1.82
CA GLN A 92 19.13 -12.77 -2.65
C GLN A 92 17.67 -12.38 -2.41
N LEU A 93 17.29 -11.90 -1.22
CA LEU A 93 15.88 -11.61 -0.95
C LEU A 93 15.41 -10.43 -1.81
N LYS A 94 14.58 -10.77 -2.78
CA LYS A 94 13.96 -9.81 -3.69
C LYS A 94 12.54 -9.55 -3.27
N VAL A 95 12.13 -8.29 -3.39
CA VAL A 95 10.76 -7.86 -3.13
C VAL A 95 10.11 -7.57 -4.47
N ARG A 96 9.00 -8.27 -4.76
CA ARG A 96 8.09 -7.88 -5.84
C ARG A 96 7.24 -6.72 -5.34
N THR A 97 7.45 -5.56 -5.93
CA THR A 97 6.70 -4.35 -5.60
C THR A 97 5.27 -4.44 -6.15
N SER A 98 4.40 -3.54 -5.68
CA SER A 98 3.05 -3.38 -6.23
C SER A 98 3.01 -2.91 -7.68
N ARG A 99 4.17 -2.51 -8.27
CA ARG A 99 4.31 -2.09 -9.67
C ARG A 99 4.91 -3.19 -10.55
N ASP A 100 4.89 -4.44 -10.08
CA ASP A 100 5.50 -5.60 -10.73
C ASP A 100 7.01 -5.49 -11.03
N THR A 101 7.70 -4.56 -10.37
CA THR A 101 9.17 -4.51 -10.38
C THR A 101 9.75 -5.41 -9.29
N ILE A 102 10.89 -6.03 -9.58
CA ILE A 102 11.62 -6.83 -8.60
C ILE A 102 12.80 -6.00 -8.11
N GLU A 103 12.78 -5.65 -6.83
CA GLU A 103 13.79 -4.82 -6.18
C GLU A 103 14.51 -5.61 -5.08
N ALA A 104 15.70 -5.15 -4.69
CA ALA A 104 16.34 -5.69 -3.50
C ALA A 104 15.55 -5.28 -2.25
N PHE A 105 15.54 -6.14 -1.24
CA PHE A 105 14.97 -5.79 0.06
C PHE A 105 15.69 -4.56 0.66
N ASP A 106 14.92 -3.63 1.22
CA ASP A 106 15.41 -2.44 1.91
C ASP A 106 14.63 -2.26 3.20
N LEU A 107 15.33 -2.47 4.32
CA LEU A 107 14.79 -2.34 5.68
C LEU A 107 14.25 -0.93 5.95
N SER A 108 14.89 0.09 5.39
CA SER A 108 14.52 1.50 5.59
C SER A 108 13.10 1.78 5.08
N LYS A 109 12.64 1.05 4.04
CA LYS A 109 11.27 1.19 3.51
C LYS A 109 10.23 0.74 4.53
N ILE A 110 10.50 -0.32 5.30
CA ILE A 110 9.60 -0.77 6.37
C ILE A 110 9.50 0.30 7.45
N ALA A 111 10.65 0.76 7.96
CA ALA A 111 10.68 1.78 9.01
C ALA A 111 9.97 3.07 8.56
N ASN A 112 10.25 3.56 7.36
CA ASN A 112 9.64 4.78 6.82
C ASN A 112 8.13 4.66 6.67
N THR A 113 7.62 3.55 6.10
CA THR A 113 6.17 3.35 5.96
C THR A 113 5.47 3.21 7.30
N LEU A 114 6.11 2.57 8.29
CA LEU A 114 5.56 2.46 9.63
C LEU A 114 5.47 3.84 10.31
N ILE A 115 6.49 4.70 10.17
CA ILE A 115 6.45 6.09 10.67
C ILE A 115 5.36 6.89 9.95
N GLU A 116 5.28 6.82 8.63
CA GLU A 116 4.33 7.60 7.82
C GLU A 116 2.87 7.22 8.11
N GLU A 117 2.55 5.92 8.15
CA GLU A 117 1.17 5.45 8.29
C GLU A 117 0.70 5.40 9.75
N THR A 118 1.62 5.24 10.70
CA THR A 118 1.28 5.05 12.12
C THR A 118 1.88 6.09 13.06
N GLY A 119 2.68 7.05 12.59
CA GLY A 119 3.32 8.02 13.48
C GLY A 119 4.20 7.38 14.56
N ALA A 120 4.70 6.16 14.34
CA ALA A 120 5.62 5.49 15.24
C ALA A 120 6.89 6.34 15.44
N SER A 121 7.53 6.20 16.61
CA SER A 121 8.84 6.82 16.83
C SER A 121 9.88 6.21 15.89
N GLN A 122 10.91 6.97 15.54
CA GLN A 122 11.99 6.46 14.69
C GLN A 122 12.65 5.23 15.32
N GLU A 123 12.91 5.25 16.62
CA GLU A 123 13.50 4.13 17.36
C GLU A 123 12.64 2.85 17.24
N THR A 124 11.36 2.95 17.59
CA THR A 124 10.41 1.82 17.51
C THR A 124 10.29 1.30 16.07
N ALA A 125 10.23 2.19 15.08
CA ALA A 125 10.08 1.78 13.69
C ALA A 125 11.30 1.03 13.16
N PHE A 126 12.51 1.47 13.52
CA PHE A 126 13.75 0.77 13.17
C PHE A 126 13.90 -0.55 13.93
N GLU A 127 13.48 -0.62 15.19
CA GLU A 127 13.47 -1.86 15.97
C GLU A 127 12.57 -2.91 15.31
N ILE A 128 11.31 -2.58 15.06
CA ILE A 128 10.34 -3.49 14.42
C ILE A 128 10.79 -3.89 13.01
N ALA A 129 11.35 -2.96 12.23
CA ALA A 129 11.90 -3.28 10.91
C ALA A 129 13.08 -4.26 10.99
N THR A 130 13.93 -4.14 12.02
CA THR A 130 15.06 -5.05 12.26
C THR A 130 14.59 -6.44 12.67
N GLU A 131 13.60 -6.54 13.56
CA GLU A 131 13.02 -7.83 13.95
C GLU A 131 12.26 -8.49 12.80
N THR A 132 11.55 -7.70 12.00
CA THR A 132 10.93 -8.18 10.76
C THR A 132 11.98 -8.76 9.84
N TRP A 133 13.10 -8.06 9.64
CA TRP A 133 14.22 -8.55 8.83
C TRP A 133 14.79 -9.88 9.35
N LYS A 134 14.96 -10.02 10.67
CA LYS A 134 15.42 -11.26 11.30
C LYS A 134 14.47 -12.44 11.06
N GLU A 135 13.18 -12.19 10.86
CA GLU A 135 12.21 -13.23 10.52
C GLU A 135 12.23 -13.55 9.03
N LEU A 136 12.29 -12.52 8.17
CA LEU A 136 12.33 -12.67 6.72
C LEU A 136 13.53 -13.50 6.26
N LYS A 137 14.71 -13.35 6.89
CA LYS A 137 15.91 -14.13 6.54
C LYS A 137 15.78 -15.64 6.79
N LYS A 138 14.83 -16.06 7.63
CA LYS A 138 14.60 -17.48 7.93
C LYS A 138 13.71 -18.15 6.88
N LEU A 139 13.02 -17.36 6.06
CA LEU A 139 12.11 -17.87 5.04
C LEU A 139 12.89 -18.34 3.82
N ASN A 140 12.70 -19.60 3.43
CA ASN A 140 13.30 -20.16 2.22
C ASN A 140 12.45 -19.82 0.98
N VAL A 141 12.47 -18.56 0.56
CA VAL A 141 11.66 -18.05 -0.56
C VAL A 141 12.51 -17.21 -1.53
N GLU A 142 12.24 -17.35 -2.83
CA GLU A 142 12.97 -16.61 -3.87
C GLU A 142 12.58 -15.12 -3.91
N TYR A 143 11.32 -14.80 -3.61
CA TYR A 143 10.82 -13.44 -3.54
C TYR A 143 9.68 -13.33 -2.55
N LEU A 144 9.49 -12.12 -2.01
CA LEU A 144 8.35 -11.75 -1.19
C LEU A 144 7.60 -10.57 -1.81
N THR A 145 6.31 -10.47 -1.53
CA THR A 145 5.50 -9.32 -1.95
C THR A 145 5.38 -8.32 -0.80
N ALA A 146 5.16 -7.04 -1.13
CA ALA A 146 4.95 -6.01 -0.10
C ALA A 146 3.80 -6.35 0.88
N PRO A 147 2.64 -6.91 0.45
CA PRO A 147 1.63 -7.41 1.38
C PRO A 147 2.14 -8.48 2.34
N MET A 148 2.92 -9.46 1.88
CA MET A 148 3.46 -10.51 2.75
C MET A 148 4.40 -9.92 3.81
N ILE A 149 5.24 -8.96 3.41
CA ILE A 149 6.13 -8.25 4.36
C ILE A 149 5.29 -7.48 5.38
N ARG A 150 4.24 -6.77 4.94
CA ARG A 150 3.33 -6.05 5.84
C ARG A 150 2.67 -6.98 6.87
N GLU A 151 2.24 -8.18 6.48
CA GLU A 151 1.70 -9.16 7.43
C GLU A 151 2.73 -9.57 8.49
N ILE A 152 3.99 -9.78 8.10
CA ILE A 152 5.06 -10.11 9.05
C ILE A 152 5.34 -8.94 9.99
N VAL A 153 5.34 -7.69 9.49
CA VAL A 153 5.45 -6.49 10.33
C VAL A 153 4.30 -6.42 11.33
N ASN A 154 3.06 -6.65 10.89
CA ASN A 154 1.90 -6.67 11.79
C ASN A 154 2.03 -7.73 12.88
N THR A 155 2.57 -8.92 12.55
CA THR A 155 2.88 -9.95 13.55
C THR A 155 3.91 -9.44 14.57
N LYS A 156 4.99 -8.77 14.12
CA LYS A 156 5.99 -8.20 15.04
C LYS A 156 5.44 -7.10 15.93
N LEU A 157 4.55 -6.25 15.42
CA LEU A 157 3.86 -5.25 16.24
C LEU A 157 3.04 -5.91 17.36
N VAL A 158 2.35 -7.03 17.09
CA VAL A 158 1.61 -7.78 18.10
C VAL A 158 2.55 -8.45 19.12
N GLU A 159 3.63 -9.08 18.67
CA GLU A 159 4.63 -9.71 19.57
C GLU A 159 5.21 -8.72 20.58
N TYR A 160 5.34 -7.45 20.18
CA TYR A 160 5.85 -6.35 21.02
C TYR A 160 4.75 -5.62 21.80
N GLY A 161 3.48 -6.04 21.72
CA GLY A 161 2.36 -5.42 22.41
C GLY A 161 1.95 -4.05 21.85
N LEU A 162 2.34 -3.73 20.62
CA LEU A 162 2.08 -2.45 19.95
C LEU A 162 0.78 -2.49 19.14
N GLU A 163 -0.32 -2.88 19.79
CA GLU A 163 -1.62 -3.12 19.14
C GLU A 163 -2.20 -1.89 18.44
N ASP A 164 -1.99 -0.69 19.01
CA ASP A 164 -2.43 0.57 18.39
C ASP A 164 -1.70 0.85 17.07
N LEU A 165 -0.38 0.61 17.01
CA LEU A 165 0.38 0.74 15.77
C LEU A 165 -0.06 -0.32 14.76
N ARG A 166 -0.27 -1.57 15.21
CA ARG A 166 -0.77 -2.65 14.35
C ARG A 166 -2.12 -2.30 13.74
N SER A 167 -3.05 -1.77 14.53
CA SER A 167 -4.37 -1.34 14.06
C SER A 167 -4.24 -0.33 12.91
N ARG A 168 -3.35 0.66 13.05
CA ARG A 168 -3.12 1.70 12.04
C ARG A 168 -2.34 1.23 10.81
N TYR A 169 -1.47 0.22 10.96
CA TYR A 169 -0.69 -0.36 9.86
C TYR A 169 -1.44 -1.45 9.09
N THR A 170 -2.57 -1.92 9.62
CA THR A 170 -3.38 -3.00 9.03
C THR A 170 -3.89 -2.60 7.65
N ARG A 171 -3.73 -3.53 6.71
CA ARG A 171 -4.33 -3.41 5.38
C ARG A 171 -5.76 -3.95 5.40
N LEU A 172 -6.69 -3.21 4.82
CA LEU A 172 -8.05 -3.70 4.57
C LEU A 172 -8.06 -4.61 3.34
N GLY A 173 -8.74 -5.74 3.43
CA GLY A 173 -8.70 -6.77 2.40
C GLY A 173 -9.93 -7.65 2.41
N ILE A 174 -10.36 -8.03 1.21
CA ILE A 174 -11.43 -8.98 0.99
C ILE A 174 -10.79 -10.28 0.49
N PRO A 175 -11.12 -11.44 1.08
CA PRO A 175 -10.62 -12.72 0.58
C PRO A 175 -10.94 -12.90 -0.91
N VAL A 176 -10.00 -13.45 -1.66
CA VAL A 176 -10.18 -13.72 -3.10
C VAL A 176 -11.44 -14.56 -3.33
N TYR A 177 -11.66 -15.58 -2.50
CA TYR A 177 -12.86 -16.42 -2.54
C TYR A 177 -14.16 -15.61 -2.43
N ASN A 178 -14.23 -14.61 -1.55
CA ASN A 178 -15.43 -13.80 -1.36
C ASN A 178 -15.72 -12.97 -2.62
N ILE A 179 -14.68 -12.40 -3.24
CA ILE A 179 -14.83 -11.67 -4.51
C ILE A 179 -15.26 -12.62 -5.63
N THR A 180 -14.64 -13.80 -5.75
CA THR A 180 -15.02 -14.82 -6.73
C THR A 180 -16.48 -15.24 -6.55
N SER A 181 -16.90 -15.55 -5.33
CA SER A 181 -18.28 -15.92 -5.04
C SER A 181 -19.26 -14.80 -5.34
N LEU A 182 -18.90 -13.54 -5.05
CA LEU A 182 -19.72 -12.38 -5.37
C LEU A 182 -19.90 -12.21 -6.89
N ILE A 183 -18.84 -12.45 -7.67
CA ILE A 183 -18.87 -12.39 -9.14
C ILE A 183 -19.74 -13.51 -9.71
N GLU A 184 -19.61 -14.73 -9.19
CA GLU A 184 -20.29 -15.91 -9.75
C GLU A 184 -21.75 -16.04 -9.29
N ASN A 185 -22.03 -15.72 -8.03
CA ASN A 185 -23.30 -16.02 -7.37
C ASN A 185 -24.08 -14.77 -6.93
N GLY A 186 -23.46 -13.59 -6.95
CA GLY A 186 -24.02 -12.35 -6.43
C GLY A 186 -24.14 -12.31 -4.90
N ASN A 187 -24.87 -11.31 -4.40
CA ASN A 187 -25.20 -11.13 -2.99
C ASN A 187 -26.72 -10.90 -2.86
N ARG A 188 -27.32 -11.38 -1.76
CA ARG A 188 -28.76 -11.26 -1.43
C ARG A 188 -29.04 -10.42 -0.19
N ASP A 189 -28.04 -9.76 0.37
CA ASP A 189 -28.18 -8.90 1.57
C ASP A 189 -29.16 -7.74 1.32
N ASN A 190 -29.28 -7.26 0.07
CA ASN A 190 -30.21 -6.22 -0.31
C ASN A 190 -31.12 -6.70 -1.44
N ALA A 191 -32.40 -6.88 -1.14
CA ALA A 191 -33.41 -7.33 -2.09
C ALA A 191 -33.67 -6.35 -3.24
N ASN A 192 -33.25 -5.08 -3.11
CA ASN A 192 -33.38 -4.07 -4.16
C ASN A 192 -32.20 -4.08 -5.15
N MET A 193 -31.16 -4.86 -4.89
CA MET A 193 -29.97 -4.94 -5.75
C MET A 193 -30.08 -6.12 -6.72
N ILE A 194 -29.81 -5.85 -7.98
CA ILE A 194 -29.76 -6.86 -9.05
C ILE A 194 -28.30 -7.24 -9.27
N HIS A 195 -28.03 -8.53 -9.43
CA HIS A 195 -26.70 -9.01 -9.78
C HIS A 195 -26.27 -8.53 -11.18
N ASN A 196 -25.34 -7.60 -11.21
CA ASN A 196 -24.73 -7.00 -12.41
C ASN A 196 -23.32 -6.43 -12.07
N PRO A 197 -22.51 -6.01 -13.07
CA PRO A 197 -21.17 -5.49 -12.82
C PRO A 197 -21.11 -4.31 -11.82
N GLU A 198 -22.07 -3.38 -11.87
CA GLU A 198 -22.12 -2.24 -10.95
C GLU A 198 -22.42 -2.67 -9.51
N SER A 199 -23.32 -3.65 -9.33
CA SER A 199 -23.60 -4.22 -8.00
C SER A 199 -22.36 -4.90 -7.41
N ILE A 200 -21.57 -5.59 -8.25
CA ILE A 200 -20.33 -6.25 -7.81
C ILE A 200 -19.32 -5.20 -7.37
N HIS A 201 -19.10 -4.15 -8.19
CA HIS A 201 -18.23 -3.04 -7.83
C HIS A 201 -18.67 -2.36 -6.54
N LYS A 202 -19.98 -2.10 -6.39
CA LYS A 202 -20.56 -1.54 -5.17
C LYS A 202 -20.27 -2.42 -3.97
N HIS A 203 -20.56 -3.72 -4.03
CA HIS A 203 -20.36 -4.62 -2.90
C HIS A 203 -18.88 -4.73 -2.47
N VAL A 204 -17.95 -4.72 -3.42
CA VAL A 204 -16.51 -4.69 -3.11
C VAL A 204 -16.12 -3.38 -2.40
N ALA A 205 -16.63 -2.24 -2.87
CA ALA A 205 -16.38 -0.95 -2.23
C ALA A 205 -17.02 -0.88 -0.83
N ASP A 206 -18.26 -1.35 -0.69
CA ASP A 206 -18.99 -1.35 0.57
C ASP A 206 -18.26 -2.15 1.65
N GLU A 207 -17.80 -3.35 1.32
CA GLU A 207 -17.10 -4.21 2.27
C GLU A 207 -15.79 -3.57 2.74
N ALA A 208 -15.02 -2.97 1.82
CA ALA A 208 -13.79 -2.26 2.17
C ALA A 208 -14.07 -1.05 3.10
N LEU A 209 -15.11 -0.28 2.80
CA LEU A 209 -15.46 0.91 3.59
C LEU A 209 -16.10 0.56 4.94
N LYS A 210 -16.87 -0.54 5.05
CA LYS A 210 -17.34 -1.07 6.34
C LYS A 210 -16.18 -1.40 7.27
N GLN A 211 -15.20 -2.14 6.76
CA GLN A 211 -14.00 -2.48 7.54
C GLN A 211 -13.23 -1.21 7.94
N TYR A 212 -13.11 -0.23 7.04
CA TYR A 212 -12.48 1.06 7.36
C TYR A 212 -13.21 1.79 8.48
N ALA A 213 -14.55 1.88 8.40
CA ALA A 213 -15.35 2.56 9.40
C ALA A 213 -15.20 1.91 10.79
N LEU A 214 -15.28 0.58 10.85
CA LEU A 214 -15.11 -0.19 12.10
C LEU A 214 -13.72 -0.03 12.70
N LEU A 215 -12.68 -0.09 11.87
CA LEU A 215 -11.29 -0.06 12.34
C LEU A 215 -10.83 1.36 12.71
N LYS A 216 -11.26 2.38 11.96
CA LYS A 216 -10.64 3.71 12.01
C LYS A 216 -11.56 4.83 12.48
N MET A 217 -12.86 4.77 12.18
CA MET A 217 -13.78 5.88 12.47
C MET A 217 -14.53 5.70 13.78
N LEU A 218 -14.89 4.45 14.09
CA LEU A 218 -15.68 4.15 15.27
C LEU A 218 -14.78 3.90 16.49
N PRO A 219 -15.20 4.37 17.68
CA PRO A 219 -14.64 3.89 18.94
C PRO A 219 -14.76 2.36 19.03
N ALA A 220 -13.73 1.70 19.57
CA ALA A 220 -13.65 0.24 19.64
C ALA A 220 -14.91 -0.38 20.29
N ASN A 221 -15.39 0.20 21.39
CA ASN A 221 -16.59 -0.29 22.08
C ASN A 221 -17.87 -0.21 21.22
N LEU A 222 -17.97 0.75 20.31
CA LEU A 222 -19.12 0.85 19.38
C LEU A 222 -18.97 -0.09 18.20
N ALA A 223 -17.74 -0.28 17.69
CA ALA A 223 -17.46 -1.28 16.66
C ALA A 223 -17.78 -2.69 17.19
N ASP A 224 -17.35 -3.03 18.41
CA ASP A 224 -17.62 -4.32 19.04
C ASP A 224 -19.11 -4.54 19.29
N ALA A 225 -19.82 -3.52 19.78
CA ALA A 225 -21.27 -3.57 19.95
C ALA A 225 -22.01 -3.78 18.61
N HIS A 226 -21.51 -3.18 17.52
CA HIS A 226 -22.07 -3.41 16.19
C HIS A 226 -21.81 -4.84 15.69
N MET A 227 -20.58 -5.34 15.83
CA MET A 227 -20.19 -6.67 15.38
C MET A 227 -20.85 -7.80 16.18
N SER A 228 -21.11 -7.57 17.48
CA SER A 228 -21.83 -8.51 18.35
C SER A 228 -23.35 -8.49 18.18
N GLY A 229 -23.88 -7.47 17.49
CA GLY A 229 -25.32 -7.28 17.28
C GLY A 229 -26.05 -6.59 18.44
N ASP A 230 -25.33 -6.07 19.44
CA ASP A 230 -25.91 -5.25 20.52
C ASP A 230 -26.49 -3.94 19.97
N ILE A 231 -25.85 -3.39 18.93
CA ILE A 231 -26.35 -2.23 18.18
C ILE A 231 -26.28 -2.48 16.68
N HIS A 232 -27.07 -1.73 15.91
CA HIS A 232 -26.96 -1.70 14.46
C HIS A 232 -26.70 -0.28 13.96
N ILE A 233 -25.53 -0.07 13.34
CA ILE A 233 -25.18 1.18 12.70
C ILE A 233 -25.65 1.08 11.25
N HIS A 234 -26.71 1.83 10.93
CA HIS A 234 -27.25 1.88 9.58
C HIS A 234 -26.24 2.47 8.59
N ASP A 235 -26.23 1.94 7.37
CA ASP A 235 -25.44 2.46 6.25
C ASP A 235 -23.94 2.59 6.55
N LEU A 236 -23.38 1.65 7.32
CA LEU A 236 -22.00 1.70 7.80
C LEU A 236 -20.97 1.78 6.67
N GLU A 237 -21.23 1.16 5.51
CA GLU A 237 -20.38 1.27 4.31
C GLU A 237 -20.23 2.72 3.81
N PHE A 238 -21.18 3.58 4.13
CA PHE A 238 -21.22 4.95 3.65
C PHE A 238 -20.64 5.95 4.65
N PHE A 239 -20.43 5.52 5.90
CA PHE A 239 -20.03 6.37 7.03
C PHE A 239 -18.78 7.23 6.78
N ALA A 240 -17.82 6.70 6.02
CA ALA A 240 -16.57 7.38 5.71
C ALA A 240 -16.64 8.36 4.54
N GLY A 241 -17.50 8.07 3.55
CA GLY A 241 -17.46 8.73 2.24
C GLY A 241 -18.72 9.48 1.85
N ARG A 242 -19.86 9.22 2.51
CA ARG A 242 -21.16 9.84 2.19
C ARG A 242 -21.81 10.34 3.49
N PRO A 243 -21.77 11.65 3.75
CA PRO A 243 -22.18 12.22 5.04
C PRO A 243 -23.69 12.28 5.26
N LEU A 244 -24.50 12.09 4.20
CA LEU A 244 -25.94 12.27 4.24
C LEU A 244 -26.65 10.94 4.03
N ASN A 245 -27.63 10.65 4.89
CA ASN A 245 -28.52 9.51 4.68
C ASN A 245 -29.63 9.88 3.69
N CYS A 246 -30.70 10.51 4.17
CA CYS A 246 -31.82 10.96 3.34
C CYS A 246 -31.82 12.48 3.17
N MET A 247 -32.40 12.96 2.07
CA MET A 247 -32.49 14.40 1.75
C MET A 247 -33.82 14.73 1.08
N GLN A 248 -34.35 15.90 1.41
CA GLN A 248 -35.41 16.53 0.63
C GLN A 248 -34.83 17.70 -0.17
N HIS A 249 -35.02 17.66 -1.48
CA HIS A 249 -34.55 18.70 -2.40
C HIS A 249 -35.56 19.84 -2.49
N ASP A 250 -35.08 21.07 -2.33
CA ASP A 250 -35.87 22.27 -2.64
C ASP A 250 -35.71 22.63 -4.12
N ILE A 251 -36.65 22.18 -4.94
CA ILE A 251 -36.61 22.39 -6.39
C ILE A 251 -36.70 23.86 -6.81
N ARG A 252 -37.16 24.76 -5.92
CA ARG A 252 -37.24 26.20 -6.20
C ARG A 252 -35.86 26.79 -6.47
N THR A 253 -34.82 26.28 -5.82
CA THR A 253 -33.44 26.71 -6.03
C THR A 253 -33.03 26.47 -7.47
N PHE A 254 -33.34 25.29 -8.00
CA PHE A 254 -32.98 24.90 -9.38
C PHE A 254 -33.88 25.57 -10.42
N ILE A 255 -35.15 25.83 -10.09
CA ILE A 255 -36.05 26.64 -10.93
C ILE A 255 -35.48 28.07 -11.08
N LYS A 256 -34.97 28.65 -9.99
CA LYS A 256 -34.50 30.04 -9.99
C LYS A 256 -33.10 30.21 -10.58
N TYR A 257 -32.19 29.29 -10.28
CA TYR A 257 -30.76 29.45 -10.58
C TYR A 257 -30.26 28.50 -11.68
N GLY A 258 -31.09 27.59 -12.16
CA GLY A 258 -30.66 26.51 -13.05
C GLY A 258 -29.96 25.38 -12.30
N LEU A 259 -29.27 24.52 -13.05
CA LEU A 259 -28.61 23.33 -12.54
C LEU A 259 -27.11 23.35 -12.84
N LYS A 260 -26.32 23.10 -11.79
CA LYS A 260 -24.88 22.82 -11.84
C LYS A 260 -24.63 21.51 -11.09
N VAL A 261 -24.41 20.43 -11.82
CA VAL A 261 -24.35 19.07 -11.25
C VAL A 261 -23.16 18.89 -10.30
N ASP A 262 -22.01 19.46 -10.66
CA ASP A 262 -20.79 19.46 -9.85
C ASP A 262 -20.74 20.59 -8.80
N GLY A 263 -21.78 21.44 -8.72
CA GLY A 263 -21.86 22.59 -7.82
C GLY A 263 -21.07 23.83 -8.25
N THR A 264 -19.97 23.68 -9.00
CA THR A 264 -19.14 24.81 -9.46
C THR A 264 -19.45 25.24 -10.89
N GLY A 265 -19.70 24.26 -11.77
CA GLY A 265 -19.87 24.39 -13.21
C GLY A 265 -18.56 24.26 -14.02
N ASP A 266 -17.49 23.74 -13.41
CA ASP A 266 -16.17 23.65 -14.04
C ASP A 266 -15.90 22.31 -14.74
N HIS A 267 -16.58 21.25 -14.30
CA HIS A 267 -16.33 19.88 -14.75
C HIS A 267 -17.49 19.31 -15.56
N THR A 268 -18.67 19.92 -15.46
CA THR A 268 -19.89 19.48 -16.13
C THR A 268 -20.61 20.64 -16.82
N SER A 269 -21.46 20.32 -17.79
CA SER A 269 -22.30 21.31 -18.45
C SER A 269 -23.22 22.02 -17.46
N ILE A 270 -23.31 23.35 -17.57
CA ILE A 270 -24.22 24.18 -16.79
C ILE A 270 -25.54 24.32 -17.54
N ALA A 271 -26.66 24.06 -16.87
CA ALA A 271 -27.99 24.34 -17.40
C ALA A 271 -28.58 25.60 -16.73
N GLY A 272 -29.12 26.51 -17.53
CA GLY A 272 -29.82 27.69 -17.03
C GLY A 272 -31.15 27.35 -16.33
N ALA A 273 -31.89 28.35 -15.86
CA ALA A 273 -33.23 28.15 -15.31
C ALA A 273 -34.16 27.50 -16.35
N PRO A 274 -34.97 26.48 -15.97
CA PRO A 274 -35.91 25.85 -16.90
C PRO A 274 -37.02 26.84 -17.27
N ASN A 275 -37.44 26.84 -18.54
CA ASN A 275 -38.57 27.64 -19.06
C ASN A 275 -39.76 26.78 -19.53
N HIS A 276 -39.56 25.47 -19.66
CA HIS A 276 -40.56 24.52 -20.11
C HIS A 276 -40.61 23.32 -19.15
N MET A 277 -41.78 22.70 -19.05
CA MET A 277 -42.02 21.52 -18.22
C MET A 277 -40.98 20.43 -18.45
N GLU A 278 -40.71 20.11 -19.70
CA GLU A 278 -39.75 19.07 -20.10
C GLU A 278 -38.33 19.36 -19.56
N THR A 279 -37.89 20.62 -19.63
CA THR A 279 -36.59 21.02 -19.07
C THR A 279 -36.55 20.89 -17.55
N LEU A 280 -37.64 21.25 -16.86
CA LEU A 280 -37.74 21.07 -15.41
C LEU A 280 -37.69 19.59 -15.04
N MET A 281 -38.41 18.73 -15.77
CA MET A 281 -38.35 17.27 -15.57
C MET A 281 -36.93 16.74 -15.73
N ASN A 282 -36.22 17.14 -16.78
CA ASN A 282 -34.83 16.74 -16.99
C ASN A 282 -33.93 17.21 -15.85
N HIS A 283 -34.03 18.47 -15.42
CA HIS A 283 -33.26 18.95 -14.27
C HIS A 283 -33.52 18.12 -13.02
N THR A 284 -34.77 17.76 -12.75
CA THR A 284 -35.12 17.00 -11.54
C THR A 284 -34.55 15.59 -11.56
N GLY A 285 -34.53 14.92 -12.71
CA GLY A 285 -33.84 13.63 -12.87
C GLY A 285 -32.35 13.75 -12.58
N GLU A 286 -31.69 14.74 -13.17
CA GLU A 286 -30.26 14.99 -12.98
C GLU A 286 -29.91 15.35 -11.53
N ILE A 287 -30.75 16.16 -10.85
CA ILE A 287 -30.60 16.46 -9.43
C ILE A 287 -30.60 15.17 -8.60
N MET A 288 -31.55 14.27 -8.85
CA MET A 288 -31.65 13.03 -8.10
C MET A 288 -30.44 12.11 -8.33
N LEU A 289 -29.99 11.99 -9.58
CA LEU A 289 -28.83 11.18 -9.95
C LEU A 289 -27.54 11.71 -9.32
N ALA A 290 -27.32 13.02 -9.40
CA ALA A 290 -26.15 13.69 -8.83
C ALA A 290 -26.10 13.57 -7.30
N ALA A 291 -27.24 13.81 -6.64
CA ALA A 291 -27.34 13.72 -5.20
C ALA A 291 -27.12 12.29 -4.69
N GLN A 292 -27.54 11.26 -5.42
CA GLN A 292 -27.45 9.86 -4.96
C GLN A 292 -26.00 9.41 -4.77
N GLN A 293 -25.05 10.04 -5.46
CA GLN A 293 -23.63 9.73 -5.32
C GLN A 293 -23.05 10.20 -3.97
N ASN A 294 -23.72 11.12 -3.28
CA ASN A 294 -23.29 11.73 -2.02
C ASN A 294 -24.13 11.26 -0.83
N MET A 295 -25.06 10.33 -1.05
CA MET A 295 -26.06 9.90 -0.08
C MET A 295 -26.09 8.37 0.07
N SER A 296 -26.51 7.88 1.23
CA SER A 296 -26.77 6.45 1.47
C SER A 296 -28.24 6.04 1.30
N GLY A 297 -29.15 6.97 1.56
CA GLY A 297 -30.58 6.70 1.66
C GLY A 297 -31.41 7.29 0.52
N GLY A 298 -32.69 7.51 0.84
CA GLY A 298 -33.70 7.98 -0.09
C GLY A 298 -33.71 9.50 -0.30
N GLN A 299 -34.34 9.90 -1.39
CA GLN A 299 -34.49 11.30 -1.76
C GLN A 299 -35.96 11.65 -1.99
N GLY A 300 -36.33 12.88 -1.69
CA GLY A 300 -37.68 13.39 -1.94
C GLY A 300 -37.67 14.80 -2.52
N MET A 301 -38.72 15.14 -3.27
CA MET A 301 -39.02 16.49 -3.71
C MET A 301 -40.42 16.85 -3.20
N SER A 302 -40.46 17.60 -2.10
CA SER A 302 -41.71 17.98 -1.44
C SER A 302 -42.46 19.04 -2.26
N LEU A 303 -43.80 19.04 -2.16
CA LEU A 303 -44.68 20.01 -2.84
C LEU A 303 -44.51 20.05 -4.37
N TRP A 304 -44.15 18.91 -4.97
CA TRP A 304 -43.90 18.76 -6.40
C TRP A 304 -44.97 19.42 -7.27
N ASN A 305 -46.23 19.08 -7.05
CA ASN A 305 -47.37 19.63 -7.79
C ASN A 305 -47.47 21.16 -7.72
N VAL A 306 -47.15 21.77 -6.57
CA VAL A 306 -47.21 23.22 -6.38
C VAL A 306 -46.12 23.92 -7.18
N PHE A 307 -44.90 23.41 -7.16
CA PHE A 307 -43.76 24.05 -7.81
C PHE A 307 -43.70 23.77 -9.32
N VAL A 308 -44.29 22.67 -9.76
CA VAL A 308 -44.37 22.30 -11.17
C VAL A 308 -45.56 22.97 -11.87
N ALA A 309 -46.65 23.30 -11.15
CA ALA A 309 -47.85 23.91 -11.72
C ALA A 309 -47.62 25.13 -12.65
N PRO A 310 -46.68 26.06 -12.39
CA PRO A 310 -46.42 27.19 -13.28
C PRO A 310 -45.87 26.83 -14.67
N PHE A 311 -45.43 25.59 -14.88
CA PHE A 311 -44.88 25.11 -16.15
C PHE A 311 -45.90 24.32 -16.99
N ALA A 312 -47.10 24.08 -16.45
CA ALA A 312 -48.16 23.28 -17.05
C ALA A 312 -49.07 24.08 -17.98
#